data_AF-A0A2E2BGV8-F1
#
_entry.id   AF-A0A2E2BGV8-F1
#
_cell.length_a   1.000
_cell.length_b   1.000
_cell.length_c   1.000
_cell.angle_alpha   90.00
_cell.angle_beta   90.00
_cell.angle_gamma   90.00
#
_symmetry.space_group_name_H-M   'P 1'
#
loop_
_entity.id
_entity.type
_entity.pdbx_description
1 polymer ?
#
loop_
_entity_poly.entity_id
_entity_poly.type
_entity_poly.pdbx_seq_one_letter_code
_entity_poly.pdbx_strand_id
1 'polypeptide(L)'
;MRTKDKRNKQKLKFDYIDHLQSLGRIWKEHCNLVDSKISKSSKNYNNEVVKLMSKSQKKNFCLILDKCDDIVLNVRRIDGSLRNSHQNFSIYKELISQQNN
;
A
#
# COMPACT_ATOMS: atom_id res chain seq x y z
N MET A 1 2.61 18.06 -26.35
CA MET A 1 2.14 16.83 -25.66
C MET A 1 0.71 16.55 -26.11
N ARG A 2 0.44 15.40 -26.74
CA ARG A 2 -0.88 15.10 -27.33
C ARG A 2 -1.93 14.92 -26.22
N THR A 3 -3.19 15.26 -26.50
CA THR A 3 -4.31 15.17 -25.54
C THR A 3 -4.53 13.76 -25.00
N LYS A 4 -4.22 12.73 -25.81
CA LYS A 4 -4.26 11.31 -25.41
C LYS A 4 -3.26 10.99 -24.29
N ASP A 5 -2.03 11.50 -24.38
CA ASP A 5 -1.00 11.29 -23.36
C ASP A 5 -1.37 11.96 -22.03
N LYS A 6 -2.02 13.13 -22.10
CA LYS A 6 -2.56 13.82 -20.91
C LYS A 6 -3.64 12.96 -20.22
N ARG A 7 -4.57 12.39 -20.97
CA ARG A 7 -5.63 11.51 -20.44
C ARG A 7 -5.06 10.24 -19.81
N ASN A 8 -4.09 9.61 -20.47
CA ASN A 8 -3.42 8.41 -19.93
C ASN A 8 -2.70 8.71 -18.61
N LYS A 9 -2.00 9.84 -18.51
CA LYS A 9 -1.34 10.26 -17.25
C LYS A 9 -2.32 10.55 -16.13
N GLN A 10 -3.46 11.17 -16.45
CA GLN A 10 -4.50 11.44 -15.45
C GLN A 10 -5.16 10.15 -14.97
N LYS A 11 -5.41 9.20 -15.89
CA LYS A 11 -5.90 7.86 -15.53
C LYS A 11 -4.95 7.16 -14.57
N LEU A 12 -3.65 7.13 -14.87
CA LEU A 12 -2.65 6.54 -13.99
C LEU A 12 -2.66 7.15 -12.57
N LYS A 13 -2.89 8.46 -12.45
CA LYS A 13 -3.01 9.10 -11.13
C LYS A 13 -4.24 8.62 -10.36
N PHE A 14 -5.38 8.44 -11.03
CA PHE A 14 -6.58 7.90 -10.38
C PHE A 14 -6.37 6.43 -9.99
N ASP A 15 -5.82 5.61 -10.89
CA ASP A 15 -5.48 4.22 -10.60
C ASP A 15 -4.55 4.12 -9.37
N TYR A 16 -3.57 5.02 -9.25
CA TYR A 16 -2.68 5.09 -8.08
C TYR A 16 -3.43 5.39 -6.78
N ILE A 17 -4.37 6.34 -6.81
CA ILE A 17 -5.20 6.67 -5.65
C ILE A 17 -6.06 5.46 -5.26
N ASP A 18 -6.70 4.80 -6.23
CA ASP A 18 -7.55 3.63 -5.99
C ASP A 18 -6.77 2.44 -5.42
N HIS A 19 -5.54 2.22 -5.90
CA HIS A 19 -4.63 1.24 -5.34
C HIS A 19 -4.26 1.57 -3.88
N LEU A 20 -3.88 2.81 -3.57
CA LEU A 20 -3.57 3.25 -2.20
C LEU A 20 -4.78 3.11 -1.26
N GLN A 21 -5.97 3.46 -1.72
CA GLN A 21 -7.21 3.27 -0.95
C GLN A 21 -7.47 1.78 -0.68
N SER A 22 -7.17 0.91 -1.64
CA SER A 22 -7.34 -0.54 -1.49
C SER A 22 -6.35 -1.13 -0.49
N LEU A 23 -5.09 -0.68 -0.49
CA LEU A 23 -4.12 -1.00 0.57
C LEU A 23 -4.62 -0.53 1.94
N GLY A 24 -5.14 0.70 2.02
CA GLY A 24 -5.70 1.25 3.26
C GLY A 24 -6.91 0.48 3.78
N ARG A 25 -7.78 -0.04 2.89
CA ARG A 25 -8.90 -0.90 3.26
C ARG A 25 -8.42 -2.22 3.87
N ILE A 26 -7.50 -2.92 3.20
CA ILE A 26 -6.92 -4.17 3.72
C ILE A 26 -6.25 -3.90 5.07
N TRP A 27 -5.44 -2.85 5.18
CA TRP A 27 -4.77 -2.49 6.42
C TRP A 27 -5.77 -2.23 7.56
N LYS A 28 -6.79 -1.40 7.32
CA LYS A 28 -7.77 -1.00 8.34
C LYS A 28 -8.58 -2.19 8.85
N GLU A 29 -8.94 -3.12 7.97
CA GLU A 29 -9.64 -4.36 8.34
C GLU A 29 -8.86 -5.14 9.42
N HIS A 30 -7.55 -5.32 9.22
CA HIS A 30 -6.72 -6.10 10.13
C HIS A 30 -6.28 -5.30 11.36
N CYS A 31 -6.12 -3.98 11.26
CA CYS A 31 -5.84 -3.13 12.40
C CYS A 31 -6.91 -3.18 13.49
N ASN A 32 -8.17 -3.36 13.09
CA ASN A 32 -9.28 -3.49 14.02
C ASN A 32 -9.28 -4.84 14.77
N LEU A 33 -8.52 -5.82 14.27
CA LEU A 33 -8.39 -7.15 14.84
C LEU A 33 -7.16 -7.31 15.74
N VAL A 34 -6.25 -6.33 15.75
CA VAL A 34 -5.09 -6.33 16.65
C VAL A 34 -5.55 -6.12 18.09
N ASP A 35 -4.98 -6.87 19.03
CA ASP A 35 -5.25 -6.71 20.46
C ASP A 35 -5.04 -5.25 20.89
N SER A 36 -6.08 -4.68 21.51
CA SER A 36 -6.09 -3.31 22.06
C SER A 36 -4.94 -3.00 23.03
N LYS A 37 -4.33 -4.02 23.64
CA LYS A 37 -3.15 -3.88 24.52
C LYS A 37 -1.89 -3.49 23.75
N ILE A 38 -1.84 -3.74 22.44
CA ILE A 38 -0.68 -3.42 21.60
C ILE A 38 -0.86 -2.00 21.06
N SER A 39 -0.02 -1.09 21.54
CA SER A 39 -0.02 0.30 21.06
C SER A 39 0.31 0.37 19.56
N LYS A 40 -0.41 1.24 18.83
CA LYS A 40 -0.11 1.57 17.43
C LYS A 40 1.27 2.20 17.22
N SER A 41 1.83 2.82 18.27
CA SER A 41 3.20 3.36 18.24
C SER A 41 4.27 2.30 18.49
N SER A 42 3.88 1.07 18.85
CA SER A 42 4.83 -0.03 19.05
C SER A 42 5.45 -0.44 17.72
N LYS A 43 6.76 -0.69 17.73
CA LYS A 43 7.49 -1.26 16.59
C LYS A 43 6.90 -2.59 16.12
N ASN A 44 6.22 -3.33 17.01
CA ASN A 44 5.64 -4.62 16.70
C ASN A 44 4.21 -4.54 16.13
N TYR A 45 3.54 -3.38 16.18
CA TYR A 45 2.13 -3.29 15.75
C TYR A 45 1.93 -3.74 14.30
N ASN A 46 2.78 -3.27 13.39
CA ASN A 46 2.70 -3.62 11.97
C ASN A 46 2.93 -5.11 11.74
N ASN A 47 3.77 -5.77 12.53
CA ASN A 47 3.97 -7.22 12.45
C ASN A 47 2.70 -7.98 12.83
N GLU A 48 2.01 -7.56 13.89
CA GLU A 48 0.75 -8.18 14.30
C GLU A 48 -0.35 -7.98 13.25
N VAL A 49 -0.43 -6.77 12.67
CA VAL A 49 -1.32 -6.51 11.53
C VAL A 49 -1.04 -7.47 10.37
N VAL A 50 0.24 -7.67 10.01
CA VAL A 50 0.62 -8.59 8.93
C VAL A 50 0.33 -10.05 9.30
N LYS A 51 0.51 -10.48 10.55
CA LYS A 51 0.20 -11.86 10.98
C LYS A 51 -1.28 -12.19 10.82
N LEU A 52 -2.17 -11.21 11.03
CA LEU A 52 -3.61 -11.38 10.90
C LEU A 52 -4.05 -11.50 9.43
N MET A 53 -3.25 -11.04 8.47
CA MET A 53 -3.55 -11.18 7.05
C MET A 53 -3.37 -12.63 6.58
N SER A 54 -4.34 -13.14 5.84
CA SER A 54 -4.20 -14.42 5.14
C SER A 54 -3.12 -14.36 4.06
N LYS A 55 -2.62 -15.54 3.63
CA LYS A 55 -1.61 -15.64 2.58
C LYS A 55 -2.06 -15.00 1.25
N SER A 56 -3.34 -15.14 0.90
CA SER A 56 -3.91 -14.51 -0.30
C SER A 56 -3.96 -12.98 -0.17
N GLN A 57 -4.35 -12.45 0.99
CA GLN A 57 -4.36 -11.00 1.25
C GLN A 57 -2.95 -10.42 1.22
N LYS A 58 -1.95 -11.08 1.83
CA LYS A 58 -0.54 -10.69 1.76
C LYS A 58 -0.05 -10.60 0.31
N LYS A 59 -0.33 -11.64 -0.50
CA LYS A 59 0.02 -11.66 -1.93
C LYS A 59 -0.67 -10.52 -2.69
N ASN A 60 -1.96 -10.31 -2.47
CA ASN A 60 -2.72 -9.23 -3.10
C ASN A 60 -2.18 -7.85 -2.71
N PHE A 61 -1.83 -7.66 -1.44
CA PHE A 61 -1.24 -6.43 -0.92
C PHE A 61 0.07 -6.09 -1.63
N CYS A 62 0.99 -7.07 -1.77
CA CYS A 62 2.23 -6.89 -2.51
C CYS A 62 1.98 -6.58 -3.99
N LEU A 63 1.05 -7.28 -4.66
CA LEU A 63 0.71 -7.03 -6.06
C LEU A 63 0.15 -5.62 -6.30
N ILE A 64 -0.64 -5.09 -5.36
CA ILE A 64 -1.15 -3.72 -5.44
C ILE A 64 0.00 -2.71 -5.26
N LEU A 65 0.94 -2.97 -4.35
CA LEU A 65 2.14 -2.15 -4.18
C LEU A 65 3.03 -2.14 -5.43
N ASP A 66 3.26 -3.29 -6.06
CA ASP A 66 4.05 -3.37 -7.30
C ASP A 66 3.43 -2.48 -8.40
N LYS A 67 2.10 -2.47 -8.52
CA LYS A 67 1.39 -1.57 -9.44
C LYS A 67 1.57 -0.09 -9.06
N CYS A 68 1.61 0.23 -7.78
CA CYS A 68 1.89 1.58 -7.31
C CYS A 68 3.31 2.02 -7.71
N ASP A 69 4.31 1.16 -7.53
CA ASP A 69 5.70 1.39 -7.94
C ASP A 69 5.78 1.68 -9.45
N ASP A 70 5.15 0.84 -10.29
CA ASP A 70 5.09 1.02 -11.74
C ASP A 70 4.48 2.36 -12.14
N ILE A 71 3.39 2.78 -11.49
CA ILE A 71 2.74 4.06 -11.78
C ILE A 71 3.65 5.24 -11.40
N VAL A 72 4.33 5.17 -10.25
CA VAL A 72 5.22 6.25 -9.76
C VAL A 72 6.36 6.50 -10.74
N LEU A 73 6.91 5.44 -11.37
CA LEU A 73 7.95 5.56 -12.40
C LEU A 73 7.45 6.32 -13.64
N ASN A 74 6.17 6.22 -13.97
CA ASN A 74 5.57 6.79 -15.17
C ASN A 74 4.88 8.16 -14.95
N VAL A 75 4.73 8.61 -13.70
CA VAL A 75 4.04 9.86 -13.33
C VAL A 75 5.01 10.85 -12.65
N ARG A 76 5.39 11.91 -13.36
CA ARG A 76 6.36 12.93 -12.88
C ARG A 76 5.95 13.68 -11.61
N ARG A 77 4.65 13.89 -11.37
CA ARG A 77 4.15 14.70 -10.24
C ARG A 77 3.01 13.97 -9.54
N ILE A 78 3.33 13.37 -8.40
CA ILE A 78 2.40 12.76 -7.46
C ILE A 78 2.40 13.65 -6.21
N ASP A 79 1.23 13.79 -5.61
CA ASP A 79 1.06 14.53 -4.36
C ASP A 79 1.91 13.95 -3.22
N GLY A 80 2.47 14.82 -2.37
CA GLY A 80 3.33 14.41 -1.27
C GLY A 80 2.62 13.48 -0.27
N SER A 81 1.34 13.72 0.02
CA SER A 81 0.55 12.87 0.92
C SER A 81 0.38 11.44 0.38
N LEU A 82 0.21 11.30 -0.93
CA LEU A 82 0.09 9.99 -1.59
C LEU A 82 1.44 9.27 -1.66
N ARG A 83 2.55 10.00 -1.82
CA ARG A 83 3.90 9.41 -1.73
C ARG A 83 4.20 8.91 -0.31
N ASN A 84 3.89 9.70 0.71
CA ASN A 84 4.08 9.30 2.10
C ASN A 84 3.24 8.07 2.45
N SER A 85 1.98 8.03 2.00
CA SER A 85 1.11 6.86 2.17
C SER A 85 1.70 5.61 1.53
N HIS A 86 2.22 5.74 0.30
CA HIS A 86 2.86 4.63 -0.39
C HIS A 86 4.10 4.13 0.37
N GLN A 87 5.00 5.03 0.76
CA GLN A 87 6.20 4.68 1.55
C GLN A 87 5.84 3.96 2.86
N ASN A 88 4.80 4.43 3.56
CA ASN A 88 4.32 3.75 4.77
C ASN A 88 3.84 2.33 4.49
N PHE A 89 3.17 2.10 3.36
CA PHE A 89 2.76 0.75 2.95
C PHE A 89 3.92 -0.12 2.46
N SER A 90 4.99 0.46 1.88
CA SER A 90 6.18 -0.30 1.46
C SER A 90 6.84 -1.06 2.61
N ILE A 91 6.80 -0.53 3.84
CA ILE A 91 7.27 -1.22 5.05
C ILE A 91 6.57 -2.58 5.23
N TYR A 92 5.27 -2.66 4.93
CA TYR A 92 4.51 -3.91 5.07
C TYR A 92 4.96 -4.98 4.08
N LYS A 93 5.44 -4.59 2.89
CA LYS A 93 6.00 -5.52 1.89
C LYS A 93 7.25 -6.22 2.42
N GLU A 94 8.11 -5.48 3.12
CA GLU A 94 9.32 -6.03 3.77
C GLU A 94 8.93 -7.02 4.87
N LEU A 95 7.99 -6.63 5.75
CA LEU A 95 7.49 -7.51 6.82
C LEU A 95 6.83 -8.78 6.29
N ILE A 96 6.04 -8.68 5.21
CA ILE A 96 5.43 -9.84 4.54
C ILE A 96 6.49 -10.77 3.98
N SER A 97 7.56 -10.22 3.39
CA SER A 97 8.66 -11.01 2.84
C SER A 97 9.43 -11.75 3.93
N GLN A 98 9.64 -11.13 5.09
CA GLN A 98 10.29 -11.73 6.24
C GLN A 98 9.48 -12.85 6.90
N GLN A 99 8.14 -12.83 6.83
CA GLN A 99 7.28 -13.87 7.41
C GLN A 99 7.08 -15.11 6.51
N ASN A 100 7.49 -15.06 5.25
CA ASN A 100 7.37 -16.20 4.32
C ASN A 100 8.68 -17.01 4.19
N ASN A 101 9.75 -16.58 4.86
CA ASN A 101 11.00 -17.33 5.05
C ASN A 101 11.01 -18.02 6.41
#